data_AF-A0A7K3YXQ9-F1
#
_entry.id   AF-A0A7K3YXQ9-F1
#
_cell.length_a   1.000
_cell.length_b   1.000
_cell.length_c   1.000
_cell.angle_alpha   90.00
_cell.angle_beta   90.00
_cell.angle_gamma   90.00
#
_symmetry.space_group_name_H-M   'P 1'
#
loop_
_entity.id
_entity.type
_entity.pdbx_description
1 polymer ?
#
loop_
_entity_poly.entity_id
_entity_poly.type
_entity_poly.pdbx_seq_one_letter_code
_entity_poly.pdbx_strand_id
1 'polypeptide(L)'
;IGMNVIKLQEQSQAIGEIIATVTDISEQSNLLAVNASIEAAKAGELGKGFAVVAHEIHNLAEQSKQATGNIRTILTDIQRGVSSTVVSTERGTSSVADAARLTADAKEAIEVLTRSIAESSHEAIEIASSIHEQATGMDQISEAMENIRDAAQKNLEITRKAEKTAEDLHTLGVRLKKITEQYHV
;
A
#
# COMPACT_ATOMS: atom_id res chain seq x y z
N ILE A 1 6.90 20.10 12.85
CA ILE A 1 7.23 21.03 11.75
C ILE A 1 6.16 22.13 11.63
N GLY A 2 4.87 21.80 11.49
CA GLY A 2 3.79 22.80 11.39
C GLY A 2 3.78 23.90 12.47
N MET A 3 3.90 23.55 13.76
CA MET A 3 3.92 24.53 14.85
C MET A 3 5.08 25.54 14.77
N ASN A 4 6.26 25.12 14.28
CA ASN A 4 7.41 26.00 14.16
C ASN A 4 7.26 26.97 12.99
N VAL A 5 6.61 26.53 11.90
CA VAL A 5 6.36 27.37 10.73
C VAL A 5 5.28 28.41 11.03
N ILE A 6 4.22 28.03 11.75
CA ILE A 6 3.18 28.97 12.22
C ILE A 6 3.78 30.02 13.15
N LYS A 7 4.58 29.60 14.13
CA LYS A 7 5.27 30.52 15.05
C LYS A 7 6.20 31.49 14.31
N LEU A 8 6.92 31.02 13.29
CA LEU A 8 7.79 31.87 12.48
C LEU A 8 6.98 32.88 11.63
N GLN A 9 5.79 32.50 11.17
CA GLN A 9 4.87 33.39 10.47
C GLN A 9 4.37 34.51 11.39
N GLU A 10 3.95 34.17 12.62
CA GLU A 10 3.54 35.15 13.63
C GLU A 10 4.68 36.10 14.01
N GLN A 11 5.89 35.56 14.21
CA GLN A 11 7.07 36.38 14.52
C GLN A 11 7.42 37.31 13.36
N SER A 12 7.32 36.84 12.12
CA SER A 12 7.58 37.65 10.93
C SER A 12 6.52 38.75 10.76
N GLN A 13 5.26 38.49 11.11
CA GLN A 13 4.20 39.51 11.14
C GLN A 13 4.54 40.61 12.17
N ALA A 14 4.91 40.23 13.39
CA ALA A 14 5.27 41.17 14.45
C ALA A 14 6.51 42.02 14.08
N ILE A 15 7.52 41.44 13.43
CA ILE A 15 8.67 42.19 12.92
C ILE A 15 8.22 43.21 11.85
N GLY A 16 7.24 42.88 11.03
CA GLY A 16 6.68 43.81 10.05
C GLY A 16 6.07 45.06 10.68
N GLU A 17 5.34 44.90 11.79
CA GLU A 17 4.77 46.02 12.56
C GLU A 17 5.84 46.90 13.20
N ILE A 18 6.92 46.29 13.72
CA ILE A 18 8.08 47.01 14.25
C ILE A 18 8.75 47.83 13.15
N ILE A 19 8.97 47.23 11.97
CA ILE A 19 9.61 47.92 10.84
C ILE A 19 8.77 49.11 10.37
N ALA A 20 7.45 48.97 10.29
CA ALA A 20 6.55 50.08 9.98
C ALA A 20 6.72 51.24 10.98
N THR A 21 6.73 50.92 12.28
CA THR A 21 6.93 51.92 13.34
C THR A 21 8.29 52.62 13.23
N VAL A 22 9.37 51.90 12.92
CA VAL A 22 10.71 52.49 12.77
C VAL A 22 10.80 53.36 11.51
N THR A 23 10.12 52.97 10.41
CA THR A 23 10.00 53.81 9.22
C THR A 23 9.29 55.13 9.53
N ASP A 24 8.20 55.10 10.28
CA ASP A 24 7.46 56.30 10.70
C ASP A 24 8.32 57.21 11.59
N ILE A 25 9.05 56.64 12.55
CA ILE A 25 9.99 57.40 13.40
C ILE A 25 11.10 58.05 12.56
N SER A 26 11.60 57.33 11.55
CA SER A 26 12.63 57.85 10.64
C SER A 26 12.10 59.02 9.82
N GLU A 27 10.87 58.95 9.31
CA GLU A 27 10.22 60.07 8.60
C GLU A 27 9.96 61.28 9.50
N GLN A 28 9.51 61.06 10.73
CA GLN A 28 9.34 62.15 11.70
C GLN A 28 10.68 62.80 12.07
N SER A 29 11.72 62.00 12.29
CA SER A 29 13.07 62.49 12.58
C SER A 29 13.64 63.28 11.40
N ASN A 30 13.37 62.84 10.17
CA ASN A 30 13.73 63.54 8.95
C ASN A 30 13.05 64.92 8.87
N LEU A 31 11.73 64.98 9.11
CA LEU A 31 10.98 66.23 9.13
C LEU A 31 11.46 67.19 10.23
N LEU A 32 11.75 66.66 11.43
CA LEU A 32 12.33 67.42 12.54
C LEU A 32 13.70 68.01 12.18
N ALA A 33 14.55 67.23 11.52
CA ALA A 33 15.88 67.67 11.08
C ALA A 33 15.82 68.78 10.02
N VAL A 34 14.87 68.69 9.08
CA VAL A 34 14.62 69.74 8.08
C VAL A 34 14.15 71.03 8.77
N ASN A 35 13.20 70.94 9.70
CA ASN A 35 12.72 72.11 10.45
C ASN A 35 13.83 72.74 11.30
N ALA A 36 14.68 71.93 11.93
CA ALA A 36 15.84 72.40 12.69
C ALA A 36 16.89 73.08 11.79
N SER A 37 17.11 72.56 10.58
CA SER A 37 18.01 73.16 9.59
C SER A 37 17.51 74.53 9.12
N ILE A 38 16.20 74.67 8.91
CA ILE A 38 15.56 75.94 8.55
C ILE A 38 15.75 76.97 9.67
N GLU A 39 15.46 76.61 10.93
CA GLU A 39 15.56 77.55 12.04
C GLU A 39 17.03 77.89 12.37
N ALA A 40 17.96 76.95 12.18
CA ALA A 40 19.39 77.20 12.28
C ALA A 40 19.89 78.21 11.22
N ALA A 41 19.41 78.10 9.97
CA ALA A 41 19.72 79.06 8.91
C ALA A 41 19.18 80.47 9.25
N LYS A 42 18.00 80.53 9.86
CA LYS A 42 17.34 81.78 10.28
C LYS A 42 18.06 82.49 11.45
N ALA A 43 18.75 81.74 12.30
CA ALA A 43 19.58 82.28 13.38
C ALA A 43 20.95 82.82 12.93
N GLY A 44 21.32 82.67 11.64
CA GLY A 44 22.55 83.21 11.08
C GLY A 44 23.82 82.62 11.70
N GLU A 45 24.79 83.47 12.09
CA GLU A 45 26.07 83.05 12.67
C GLU A 45 25.92 82.24 13.98
N LEU A 46 24.88 82.53 14.79
CA LEU A 46 24.61 81.81 16.04
C LEU A 46 24.07 80.39 15.81
N GLY A 47 23.53 80.11 14.62
CA GLY A 47 22.90 78.83 14.27
C GLY A 47 23.84 77.81 13.63
N LYS A 48 25.10 78.15 13.31
CA LYS A 48 26.03 77.26 12.58
C LYS A 48 26.21 75.89 13.23
N GLY A 49 26.35 75.84 14.56
CA GLY A 49 26.48 74.58 15.29
C GLY A 49 25.21 73.72 15.22
N PHE A 50 24.04 74.34 15.32
CA PHE A 50 22.74 73.67 15.18
C PHE A 50 22.49 73.16 13.77
N ALA A 51 22.94 73.88 12.74
CA ALA A 51 22.81 73.45 11.34
C ALA A 51 23.58 72.16 11.06
N VAL A 52 24.79 72.01 11.63
CA VAL A 52 25.57 70.77 11.50
C VAL A 52 24.88 69.59 12.17
N VAL A 53 24.35 69.78 13.38
CA VAL A 53 23.61 68.73 14.10
C VAL A 53 22.34 68.35 13.35
N ALA A 54 21.60 69.33 12.81
CA ALA A 54 20.39 69.08 12.04
C ALA A 54 20.69 68.28 10.76
N HIS A 55 21.78 68.58 10.06
CA HIS A 55 22.21 67.80 8.89
C HIS A 55 22.57 66.35 9.27
N GLU A 56 23.24 66.14 10.41
CA GLU A 56 23.59 64.79 10.86
C GLU A 56 22.34 63.96 11.22
N ILE A 57 21.35 64.56 11.87
CA ILE A 57 20.06 63.91 12.16
C ILE A 57 19.33 63.56 10.85
N HIS A 58 19.35 64.44 9.85
CA HIS A 58 18.77 64.18 8.53
C HIS A 58 19.43 62.96 7.86
N ASN A 59 20.76 62.90 7.86
CA ASN A 59 21.50 61.78 7.29
C ASN A 59 21.20 60.46 8.01
N LEU A 60 21.15 60.47 9.35
CA LEU A 60 20.81 59.29 10.15
C LEU A 60 19.36 58.82 9.90
N ALA A 61 18.42 59.76 9.76
CA ALA A 61 17.03 59.44 9.45
C ALA A 61 16.88 58.79 8.06
N GLU A 62 17.59 59.29 7.04
CA GLU A 62 17.57 58.70 5.70
C GLU A 62 18.24 57.31 5.68
N GLN A 63 19.37 57.15 6.37
CA GLN A 63 20.02 55.83 6.52
C GLN A 63 19.10 54.82 7.22
N SER A 64 18.38 55.25 8.27
CA SER A 64 17.41 54.42 8.98
C SER A 64 16.23 54.02 8.06
N LYS A 65 15.72 54.94 7.25
CA LYS A 65 14.69 54.67 6.24
C LYS A 65 15.16 53.66 5.19
N GLN A 66 16.40 53.81 4.69
CA GLN A 66 16.97 52.87 3.73
C GLN A 66 17.17 51.47 4.35
N ALA A 67 17.69 51.40 5.58
CA ALA A 67 17.89 50.15 6.31
C ALA A 67 16.56 49.42 6.58
N THR A 68 15.54 50.13 7.03
CA THR A 68 14.19 49.55 7.24
C THR A 68 13.57 49.06 5.94
N GLY A 69 13.77 49.76 4.82
CA GLY A 69 13.38 49.31 3.48
C GLY A 69 14.03 47.97 3.09
N ASN A 70 15.34 47.83 3.32
CA ASN A 70 16.06 46.58 3.05
C ASN A 70 15.54 45.42 3.92
N ILE A 71 15.31 45.67 5.22
CA ILE A 71 14.76 44.66 6.13
C ILE A 71 13.35 44.25 5.69
N ARG A 72 12.52 45.18 5.21
CA ARG A 72 11.17 44.87 4.71
C ARG A 72 11.20 43.92 3.52
N THR A 73 12.15 44.10 2.60
CA THR A 73 12.36 43.19 1.46
C THR A 73 12.72 41.78 1.95
N ILE A 74 13.70 41.66 2.84
CA ILE A 74 14.12 40.38 3.42
C ILE A 74 12.95 39.69 4.14
N LEU A 75 12.18 40.45 4.92
CA LEU A 75 11.02 39.93 5.64
C LEU A 75 9.95 39.39 4.70
N THR A 76 9.69 40.10 3.58
CA THR A 76 8.74 39.66 2.55
C THR A 76 9.19 38.33 1.92
N ASP A 77 10.49 38.17 1.65
CA ASP A 77 11.02 36.93 1.11
C ASP A 77 10.94 35.77 2.12
N ILE A 78 11.19 36.05 3.41
CA ILE A 78 11.00 35.07 4.49
C ILE A 78 9.53 34.63 4.55
N GLN A 79 8.58 35.57 4.55
CA GLN A 79 7.14 35.26 4.57
C GLN A 79 6.74 34.38 3.38
N ARG A 80 7.28 34.68 2.18
CA ARG A 80 7.02 33.88 0.97
C ARG A 80 7.57 32.46 1.11
N GLY A 81 8.78 32.30 1.65
CA GLY A 81 9.40 31.01 1.92
C GLY A 81 8.66 30.19 2.96
N VAL A 82 8.19 30.84 4.03
CA VAL A 82 7.35 30.23 5.08
C VAL A 82 6.05 29.70 4.48
N SER A 83 5.33 30.52 3.71
CA SER A 83 4.08 30.11 3.06
C SER A 83 4.26 28.90 2.13
N SER A 84 5.32 28.91 1.30
CA SER A 84 5.66 27.76 0.44
C SER A 84 5.95 26.48 1.24
N THR A 85 6.62 26.63 2.39
CA THR A 85 6.93 25.52 3.29
C THR A 85 5.66 24.94 3.93
N VAL A 86 4.69 25.79 4.31
CA VAL A 86 3.37 25.34 4.82
C VAL A 86 2.69 24.47 3.78
N VAL A 87 2.51 24.98 2.56
CA VAL A 87 1.83 24.27 1.47
C VAL A 87 2.51 22.92 1.17
N SER A 88 3.84 22.91 1.14
CA SER A 88 4.61 21.68 0.91
C SER A 88 4.45 20.67 2.04
N THR A 89 4.40 21.15 3.28
CA THR A 89 4.18 20.31 4.48
C THR A 89 2.76 19.74 4.51
N GLU A 90 1.75 20.52 4.15
CA GLU A 90 0.35 20.07 4.07
C GLU A 90 0.20 18.98 3.00
N ARG A 91 0.76 19.20 1.80
CA ARG A 91 0.78 18.17 0.74
C ARG A 91 1.51 16.92 1.21
N GLY A 92 2.68 17.06 1.84
CA GLY A 92 3.42 15.94 2.39
C GLY A 92 2.61 15.15 3.41
N THR A 93 1.88 15.86 4.29
CA THR A 93 1.01 15.24 5.29
C THR A 93 -0.14 14.45 4.64
N SER A 94 -0.78 15.02 3.61
CA SER A 94 -1.83 14.33 2.85
C SER A 94 -1.28 13.07 2.17
N SER A 95 -0.13 13.17 1.50
CA SER A 95 0.50 12.02 0.84
C SER A 95 0.86 10.91 1.81
N VAL A 96 1.33 11.24 3.02
CA VAL A 96 1.59 10.25 4.07
C VAL A 96 0.31 9.56 4.53
N ALA A 97 -0.79 10.31 4.68
CA ALA A 97 -2.09 9.73 5.03
C ALA A 97 -2.61 8.76 3.94
N ASP A 98 -2.47 9.14 2.67
CA ASP A 98 -2.83 8.27 1.55
C ASP A 98 -1.96 7.01 1.48
N ALA A 99 -0.65 7.15 1.71
CA ALA A 99 0.27 6.03 1.75
C ALA A 99 -0.05 5.06 2.92
N ALA A 100 -0.44 5.59 4.08
CA ALA A 100 -0.86 4.79 5.22
C ALA A 100 -2.13 3.98 4.91
N ARG A 101 -3.11 4.59 4.22
CA ARG A 101 -4.33 3.89 3.77
C ARG A 101 -3.99 2.78 2.78
N LEU A 102 -3.21 3.06 1.75
CA LEU A 102 -2.81 2.06 0.75
C LEU A 102 -2.04 0.88 1.38
N THR A 103 -1.21 1.18 2.38
CA THR A 103 -0.46 0.15 3.13
C THR A 103 -1.41 -0.75 3.95
N ALA A 104 -2.47 -0.17 4.54
CA ALA A 104 -3.48 -0.93 5.25
C ALA A 104 -4.26 -1.85 4.30
N ASP A 105 -4.67 -1.34 3.14
CA ASP A 105 -5.38 -2.12 2.11
C ASP A 105 -4.50 -3.28 1.60
N ALA A 106 -3.21 -3.02 1.36
CA ALA A 106 -2.25 -4.04 0.94
C ALA A 106 -2.06 -5.12 2.02
N LYS A 107 -2.03 -4.72 3.30
CA LYS A 107 -1.94 -5.67 4.41
C LYS A 107 -3.17 -6.59 4.45
N GLU A 108 -4.37 -6.05 4.32
CA GLU A 108 -5.61 -6.84 4.29
C GLU A 108 -5.60 -7.84 3.12
N ALA A 109 -5.20 -7.40 1.93
CA ALA A 109 -5.09 -8.27 0.76
C ALA A 109 -4.10 -9.43 0.98
N ILE A 110 -2.95 -9.14 1.61
CA ILE A 110 -1.94 -10.17 1.95
C ILE A 110 -2.51 -11.16 2.98
N GLU A 111 -3.27 -10.70 3.97
CA GLU A 111 -3.90 -11.59 4.96
C GLU A 111 -4.94 -12.51 4.30
N VAL A 112 -5.74 -12.00 3.36
CA VAL A 112 -6.67 -12.82 2.57
C VAL A 112 -5.92 -13.87 1.76
N LEU A 113 -4.87 -13.47 1.02
CA LEU A 113 -4.06 -14.39 0.23
C LEU A 113 -3.43 -15.50 1.09
N THR A 114 -2.94 -15.13 2.27
CA THR A 114 -2.33 -16.09 3.21
C THR A 114 -3.34 -17.14 3.66
N ARG A 115 -4.59 -16.74 3.96
CA ARG A 115 -5.67 -17.67 4.31
C ARG A 115 -6.01 -18.61 3.15
N SER A 116 -6.19 -18.07 1.94
CA SER A 116 -6.50 -18.89 0.76
C SER A 116 -5.39 -19.89 0.41
N ILE A 117 -4.12 -19.52 0.61
CA ILE A 117 -2.99 -20.45 0.43
C ILE A 117 -3.04 -21.57 1.48
N ALA A 118 -3.35 -21.25 2.74
CA ALA A 118 -3.47 -22.25 3.79
C ALA A 118 -4.63 -23.24 3.52
N GLU A 119 -5.78 -22.74 3.07
CA GLU A 119 -6.93 -23.56 2.65
C GLU A 119 -6.57 -24.46 1.46
N SER A 120 -5.95 -23.90 0.41
CA SER A 120 -5.53 -24.69 -0.76
C SER A 120 -4.53 -25.79 -0.41
N SER A 121 -3.62 -25.51 0.53
CA SER A 121 -2.65 -26.49 1.04
C SER A 121 -3.36 -27.62 1.80
N HIS A 122 -4.39 -27.29 2.58
CA HIS A 122 -5.19 -28.29 3.29
C HIS A 122 -5.96 -29.19 2.33
N GLU A 123 -6.63 -28.62 1.34
CA GLU A 123 -7.34 -29.36 0.29
C GLU A 123 -6.39 -30.29 -0.49
N ALA A 124 -5.16 -29.84 -0.79
CA ALA A 124 -4.17 -30.66 -1.46
C ALA A 124 -3.78 -31.91 -0.63
N ILE A 125 -3.72 -31.78 0.70
CA ILE A 125 -3.47 -32.92 1.60
C ILE A 125 -4.65 -33.90 1.58
N GLU A 126 -5.89 -33.40 1.62
CA GLU A 126 -7.09 -34.25 1.54
C GLU A 126 -7.19 -34.99 0.20
N ILE A 127 -6.86 -34.33 -0.91
CA ILE A 127 -6.77 -34.94 -2.23
C ILE A 127 -5.72 -36.05 -2.25
N ALA A 128 -4.53 -35.80 -1.70
CA ALA A 128 -3.48 -36.80 -1.62
C ALA A 128 -3.91 -38.04 -0.80
N SER A 129 -4.62 -37.82 0.32
CA SER A 129 -5.21 -38.90 1.12
C SER A 129 -6.25 -39.70 0.31
N SER A 130 -7.15 -39.00 -0.38
CA SER A 130 -8.18 -39.62 -1.21
C SER A 130 -7.59 -40.46 -2.35
N ILE A 131 -6.49 -39.99 -2.97
CA ILE A 131 -5.75 -40.73 -4.00
C ILE A 131 -5.15 -42.02 -3.40
N HIS A 132 -4.64 -41.97 -2.17
CA HIS A 132 -4.09 -43.16 -1.51
C HIS A 132 -5.18 -44.22 -1.23
N GLU A 133 -6.35 -43.77 -0.77
CA GLU A 133 -7.52 -44.65 -0.59
C GLU A 133 -8.00 -45.25 -1.92
N GLN A 134 -8.05 -44.44 -2.98
CA GLN A 134 -8.40 -44.91 -4.32
C GLN A 134 -7.41 -45.97 -4.84
N ALA A 135 -6.10 -45.77 -4.64
CA ALA A 135 -5.09 -46.76 -5.02
C ALA A 135 -5.32 -48.10 -4.30
N THR A 136 -5.58 -48.05 -2.99
CA THR A 136 -5.92 -49.24 -2.20
C THR A 136 -7.20 -49.93 -2.71
N GLY A 137 -8.22 -49.15 -3.07
CA GLY A 137 -9.44 -49.69 -3.70
C GLY A 137 -9.19 -50.33 -5.06
N MET A 138 -8.27 -49.79 -5.87
CA MET A 138 -7.89 -50.38 -7.15
C MET A 138 -7.15 -51.71 -6.99
N ASP A 139 -6.33 -51.87 -5.96
CA ASP A 139 -5.68 -53.14 -5.63
C ASP A 139 -6.73 -54.21 -5.28
N GLN A 140 -7.73 -53.86 -4.46
CA GLN A 140 -8.85 -54.76 -4.12
C GLN A 140 -9.68 -55.15 -5.34
N ILE A 141 -9.94 -54.21 -6.26
CA ILE A 141 -10.64 -54.50 -7.52
C ILE A 141 -9.82 -55.47 -8.37
N SER A 142 -8.50 -55.26 -8.45
CA SER A 142 -7.61 -56.13 -9.22
C SER A 142 -7.64 -57.57 -8.69
N GLU A 143 -7.59 -57.74 -7.37
CA GLU A 143 -7.72 -59.04 -6.71
C GLU A 143 -9.09 -59.69 -6.97
N ALA A 144 -10.18 -58.91 -6.87
CA ALA A 144 -11.52 -59.41 -7.19
C ALA A 144 -11.64 -59.88 -8.64
N MET A 145 -11.01 -59.16 -9.58
CA MET A 145 -10.99 -59.53 -10.99
C MET A 145 -10.19 -60.82 -11.25
N GLU A 146 -9.10 -61.05 -10.53
CA GLU A 146 -8.35 -62.31 -10.58
C GLU A 146 -9.20 -63.49 -10.08
N ASN A 147 -9.89 -63.32 -8.94
CA ASN A 147 -10.81 -64.33 -8.41
C ASN A 147 -11.97 -64.65 -9.38
N ILE A 148 -12.53 -63.64 -10.05
CA ILE A 148 -13.57 -63.82 -11.08
C ILE A 148 -13.02 -64.63 -12.26
N ARG A 149 -11.81 -64.31 -12.72
CA ARG A 149 -11.15 -65.04 -13.81
C ARG A 149 -10.97 -66.51 -13.47
N ASP A 150 -10.50 -66.81 -12.27
CA ASP A 150 -10.31 -68.18 -11.78
C ASP A 150 -11.63 -68.95 -11.69
N ALA A 151 -12.68 -68.30 -11.17
CA ALA A 151 -14.02 -68.90 -11.12
C ALA A 151 -14.57 -69.18 -12.52
N ALA A 152 -14.38 -68.26 -13.48
CA ALA A 152 -14.79 -68.45 -14.86
C ALA A 152 -14.05 -69.63 -15.52
N GLN A 153 -12.75 -69.79 -15.25
CA GLN A 153 -11.97 -70.92 -15.76
C GLN A 153 -12.45 -72.25 -15.18
N LYS A 154 -12.70 -72.33 -13.88
CA LYS A 154 -13.28 -73.52 -13.23
C LYS A 154 -14.66 -73.88 -13.80
N ASN A 155 -15.51 -72.88 -14.03
CA ASN A 155 -16.83 -73.09 -14.64
C ASN A 155 -16.74 -73.63 -16.06
N LEU A 156 -15.77 -73.17 -16.86
CA LEU A 156 -15.51 -73.71 -18.20
C LEU A 156 -15.10 -75.20 -18.13
N GLU A 157 -14.22 -75.57 -17.19
CA GLU A 157 -13.82 -76.97 -16.99
C GLU A 157 -14.99 -77.86 -16.56
N ILE A 158 -15.82 -77.39 -15.61
CA ILE A 158 -17.03 -78.10 -15.17
C ILE A 158 -17.99 -78.29 -16.34
N THR A 159 -18.20 -77.25 -17.15
CA THR A 159 -19.09 -77.31 -18.32
C THR A 159 -18.61 -78.34 -19.33
N ARG A 160 -17.31 -78.37 -19.65
CA ARG A 160 -16.72 -79.39 -20.54
C ARG A 160 -16.89 -80.81 -20.00
N LYS A 161 -16.75 -80.99 -18.68
CA LYS A 161 -16.96 -82.29 -18.04
C LYS A 161 -18.44 -82.71 -18.09
N ALA A 162 -19.35 -81.77 -17.90
CA ALA A 162 -20.79 -82.00 -18.00
C ALA A 162 -21.19 -82.38 -19.44
N GLU A 163 -20.66 -81.68 -20.44
CA GLU A 163 -20.84 -82.00 -21.86
C GLU A 163 -20.40 -83.43 -22.17
N LYS A 164 -19.18 -83.81 -21.79
CA LYS A 164 -18.68 -85.19 -21.95
C LYS A 164 -19.57 -86.23 -21.25
N THR A 165 -20.03 -85.92 -20.03
CA THR A 165 -20.91 -86.83 -19.28
C THR A 165 -22.26 -87.00 -19.99
N ALA A 166 -22.80 -85.93 -20.58
CA ALA A 166 -24.02 -85.98 -21.37
C ALA A 166 -23.83 -86.82 -22.65
N GLU A 167 -22.69 -86.71 -23.34
CA GLU A 167 -22.34 -87.56 -24.50
C GLU A 167 -22.23 -89.05 -24.11
N ASP A 168 -21.58 -89.35 -22.99
CA ASP A 168 -21.45 -90.71 -22.47
C ASP A 168 -22.82 -91.30 -22.11
N LEU A 169 -23.68 -90.53 -21.43
CA LEU A 169 -25.07 -90.92 -21.12
C LEU A 169 -25.91 -91.14 -22.39
N HIS A 170 -25.77 -90.27 -23.39
CA HIS A 170 -26.45 -90.43 -24.68
C HIS A 170 -26.03 -91.75 -25.35
N THR A 171 -24.72 -92.01 -25.40
CA THR A 171 -24.17 -93.25 -25.97
C THR A 171 -24.67 -94.49 -25.22
N LEU A 172 -24.70 -94.45 -23.90
CA LEU A 172 -25.24 -95.54 -23.08
C LEU A 172 -26.75 -95.75 -23.34
N GLY A 173 -27.53 -94.67 -23.43
CA GLY A 173 -28.95 -94.73 -23.77
C GLY A 173 -29.21 -95.38 -25.14
N VAL A 174 -28.42 -95.02 -26.16
CA VAL A 174 -28.49 -95.65 -27.50
C VAL A 174 -28.16 -97.13 -27.42
N ARG A 175 -27.13 -97.54 -26.66
CA ARG A 175 -26.78 -98.95 -26.47
C ARG A 175 -27.88 -99.73 -25.77
N LEU A 176 -28.44 -99.19 -24.68
CA LEU A 176 -29.54 -99.83 -23.95
C LEU A 176 -30.76 -100.03 -24.84
N LYS A 177 -31.14 -99.01 -25.63
CA LYS A 177 -32.22 -99.11 -26.61
C LYS A 177 -31.99 -100.27 -27.59
N LYS A 178 -30.78 -100.35 -28.17
CA LYS A 178 -30.41 -101.42 -29.10
C LYS A 178 -30.49 -102.81 -28.46
N ILE A 179 -30.08 -102.94 -27.20
CA ILE A 179 -30.18 -104.20 -26.45
C ILE A 179 -31.65 -104.55 -26.24
N THR A 180 -32.49 -103.62 -25.81
CA THR A 180 -33.93 -103.89 -25.61
C THR A 180 -34.65 -104.28 -26.89
N GLU A 181 -34.27 -103.71 -28.04
CA GLU A 181 -34.79 -104.10 -29.36
C GLU A 181 -34.39 -105.53 -29.75
N GLN A 182 -33.19 -105.99 -29.37
CA GLN A 182 -32.74 -107.37 -29.61
C GLN A 182 -33.49 -108.41 -28.75
N TYR A 183 -33.95 -108.03 -27.57
CA TYR A 183 -34.68 -108.92 -26.65
C TYR A 183 -36.22 -108.88 -26.84
N HIS A 184 -36.74 -108.03 -27.73
CA HIS A 184 -38.17 -107.93 -28.06
C HIS A 184 -38.58 -108.80 -29.27
N VAL A 185 -37.99 -110.00 -29.38
CA VAL A 185 -38.38 -111.06 -30.34
C VAL A 185 -39.14 -112.16 -29.61
#